data_AF-A0A417RQM3-F1
#
_entry.id   AF-A0A417RQM3-F1
#
_cell.length_a   1.000
_cell.length_b   1.000
_cell.length_c   1.000
_cell.angle_alpha   90.00
_cell.angle_beta   90.00
_cell.angle_gamma   90.00
#
_symmetry.space_group_name_H-M   'P 1'
#
loop_
_entity.id
_entity.type
_entity.pdbx_description
1 polymer ?
#
loop_
_entity_poly.entity_id
_entity_poly.type
_entity_poly.pdbx_seq_one_letter_code
_entity_poly.pdbx_strand_id
1 'polypeptide(L)'
;MTFKEKIIVAKKNNIFIPSDLADNQNIVGIYKIFGKKNGRRKCLYIGKSTNIANRLLGSGRGHIYMYLNNNLSKLVPRIINKYIKAGYKIEIKITPVDYTDTSFSRAAHRLALAEISEIVKYQKKGQCLEQMPEGVGENEEKFWNKNYKIEIIRSDS
;
A
#
# COMPACT_ATOMS: atom_id res chain seq x y z
N MET A 1 -4.58 8.92 -21.01
CA MET A 1 -3.33 9.23 -20.27
C MET A 1 -2.42 8.02 -20.22
N THR A 2 -1.16 8.18 -20.64
CA THR A 2 -0.07 7.20 -20.48
C THR A 2 0.39 7.11 -19.02
N PHE A 3 1.24 6.13 -18.67
CA PHE A 3 1.81 6.06 -17.32
C PHE A 3 2.71 7.25 -17.00
N LYS A 4 3.49 7.75 -17.97
CA LYS A 4 4.31 8.97 -17.82
C LYS A 4 3.44 10.19 -17.45
N GLU A 5 2.36 10.40 -18.19
CA GLU A 5 1.42 11.49 -17.93
C GLU A 5 0.78 11.36 -16.54
N LYS A 6 0.36 10.15 -16.16
CA LYS A 6 -0.23 9.90 -14.83
C LYS A 6 0.76 10.21 -13.70
N ILE A 7 2.06 9.88 -13.86
CA ILE A 7 3.10 10.21 -12.87
C ILE A 7 3.30 11.73 -12.77
N ILE A 8 3.30 12.45 -13.89
CA ILE A 8 3.40 13.92 -13.90
C ILE A 8 2.21 14.54 -13.16
N VAL A 9 0.98 14.08 -13.45
CA VAL A 9 -0.23 14.55 -12.76
C VAL A 9 -0.20 14.19 -11.28
N ALA A 10 0.24 12.99 -10.92
CA ALA A 10 0.42 12.57 -9.53
C ALA A 10 1.38 13.50 -8.78
N LYS A 11 2.51 13.87 -9.39
CA LYS A 11 3.50 14.79 -8.79
C LYS A 11 2.89 16.17 -8.51
N LYS A 12 2.08 16.70 -9.43
CA LYS A 12 1.33 17.95 -9.22
C LYS A 12 0.35 17.88 -8.04
N ASN A 13 -0.11 16.67 -7.70
CA ASN A 13 -0.99 16.37 -6.57
C ASN A 13 -0.22 15.89 -5.31
N ASN A 14 1.07 16.22 -5.19
CA ASN A 14 1.93 15.81 -4.06
C ASN A 14 2.12 14.30 -3.89
N ILE A 15 1.96 13.52 -4.97
CA ILE A 15 2.21 12.07 -4.99
C ILE A 15 3.45 11.79 -5.83
N PHE A 16 4.49 11.27 -5.20
CA PHE A 16 5.79 11.00 -5.80
C PHE A 16 5.93 9.51 -6.09
N ILE A 17 6.00 9.16 -7.37
CA ILE A 17 6.10 7.80 -7.89
C ILE A 17 7.44 7.66 -8.61
N PRO A 18 8.18 6.55 -8.44
CA PRO A 18 9.39 6.28 -9.21
C PRO A 18 9.14 6.41 -10.72
N SER A 19 9.96 7.18 -11.43
CA SER A 19 9.74 7.51 -12.85
C SER A 19 9.98 6.32 -13.77
N ASP A 20 10.88 5.43 -13.38
CA ASP A 20 11.19 4.16 -14.05
C ASP A 20 9.97 3.21 -14.13
N LEU A 21 8.99 3.38 -13.25
CA LEU A 21 7.72 2.65 -13.33
C LEU A 21 6.94 2.93 -14.62
N ALA A 22 7.20 4.07 -15.28
CA ALA A 22 6.52 4.42 -16.51
C ALA A 22 6.92 3.51 -17.69
N ASP A 23 8.13 2.98 -17.66
CA ASP A 23 8.75 2.22 -18.74
C ASP A 23 8.79 0.70 -18.46
N ASN A 24 8.50 0.27 -17.23
CA ASN A 24 8.55 -1.13 -16.84
C ASN A 24 7.20 -1.65 -16.32
N GLN A 25 6.50 -2.39 -17.18
CA GLN A 25 5.16 -2.89 -16.88
C GLN A 25 5.13 -4.25 -16.15
N ASN A 26 6.27 -4.95 -16.00
CA ASN A 26 6.29 -6.31 -15.45
C ASN A 26 7.10 -6.42 -14.15
N ILE A 27 7.15 -5.34 -13.36
CA ILE A 27 7.76 -5.39 -12.03
C ILE A 27 6.84 -6.17 -11.10
N VAL A 28 7.27 -7.38 -10.75
CA VAL A 28 6.71 -8.18 -9.66
C VAL A 28 7.38 -7.76 -8.35
N GLY A 29 6.59 -7.51 -7.31
CA GLY A 29 7.14 -7.18 -6.01
C GLY A 29 6.16 -6.46 -5.10
N ILE A 30 6.71 -5.70 -4.16
CA ILE A 30 5.96 -4.93 -3.18
C ILE A 30 6.07 -3.43 -3.44
N TYR A 31 4.97 -2.71 -3.23
CA TYR A 31 4.90 -1.27 -3.24
C TYR A 31 4.49 -0.77 -1.85
N LYS A 32 5.16 0.28 -1.39
CA LYS A 32 4.98 0.86 -0.06
C LYS A 32 4.60 2.33 -0.22
N ILE A 33 3.51 2.72 0.43
CA ILE A 33 2.97 4.07 0.41
C ILE A 33 3.31 4.73 1.73
N PHE A 34 4.03 5.85 1.65
CA PHE A 34 4.43 6.64 2.80
C PHE A 34 3.79 8.03 2.76
N GLY A 35 3.43 8.55 3.92
CA GLY A 35 3.11 9.95 4.13
C GLY A 35 4.31 10.66 4.72
N LYS A 36 4.69 11.81 4.15
CA LYS A 36 5.76 12.68 4.66
C LYS A 36 5.19 14.06 5.01
N LYS A 37 5.43 14.51 6.25
CA LYS A 37 5.06 15.84 6.73
C LYS A 37 6.06 16.28 7.80
N ASN A 38 6.53 17.53 7.75
CA ASN A 38 7.45 18.12 8.72
C ASN A 38 8.69 17.25 9.00
N GLY A 39 9.33 16.74 7.94
CA GLY A 39 10.50 15.86 8.05
C GLY A 39 10.19 14.42 8.53
N ARG A 40 9.02 14.16 9.09
CA ARG A 40 8.60 12.82 9.54
C ARG A 40 7.99 12.02 8.41
N ARG A 41 8.32 10.73 8.34
CA ARG A 41 7.82 9.78 7.34
C ARG A 41 7.11 8.62 8.05
N LYS A 42 5.92 8.26 7.58
CA LYS A 42 5.07 7.20 8.15
C LYS A 42 4.59 6.25 7.05
N CYS A 43 4.64 4.94 7.31
CA CYS A 43 4.02 3.90 6.49
C CYS A 43 2.50 4.00 6.58
N LEU A 44 1.84 4.11 5.44
CA LEU A 44 0.39 4.21 5.33
C LEU A 44 -0.23 2.91 4.82
N TYR A 45 0.40 2.30 3.82
CA TYR A 45 -0.06 1.07 3.20
C TYR A 45 1.10 0.33 2.53
N ILE A 46 1.08 -1.00 2.56
CA ILE A 46 1.97 -1.87 1.78
C ILE A 46 1.12 -2.86 1.01
N GLY A 47 1.41 -3.02 -0.27
CA GLY A 47 0.77 -4.00 -1.13
C GLY A 47 1.77 -4.76 -2.00
N LYS A 48 1.38 -5.91 -2.51
CA LYS A 48 2.08 -6.67 -3.55
C LYS A 48 1.36 -6.65 -4.90
N SER A 49 2.09 -6.88 -5.97
CA SER A 49 1.52 -7.09 -7.31
C SER A 49 2.51 -7.83 -8.21
N THR A 50 1.99 -8.63 -9.14
CA THR A 50 2.74 -9.14 -10.29
C THR A 50 2.93 -8.11 -11.40
N ASN A 51 2.22 -6.99 -11.30
CA ASN A 51 2.38 -5.83 -12.17
C ASN A 51 2.14 -4.56 -11.34
N ILE A 52 3.21 -4.02 -10.74
CA ILE A 52 3.10 -2.84 -9.86
C ILE A 52 2.67 -1.59 -10.65
N ALA A 53 3.17 -1.41 -11.87
CA ALA A 53 2.82 -0.28 -12.71
C ALA A 53 1.30 -0.20 -12.95
N ASN A 54 0.68 -1.30 -13.37
CA ASN A 54 -0.75 -1.38 -13.58
C ASN A 54 -1.53 -1.31 -12.25
N ARG A 55 -1.02 -1.89 -11.17
CA ARG A 55 -1.67 -1.81 -9.85
C ARG A 55 -1.77 -0.37 -9.31
N LEU A 56 -0.79 0.47 -9.64
CA LEU A 56 -0.78 1.87 -9.23
C LEU A 56 -1.45 2.80 -10.27
N LEU A 57 -1.14 2.62 -11.55
CA LEU A 57 -1.44 3.56 -12.63
C LEU A 57 -2.45 3.03 -13.65
N GLY A 58 -2.86 1.76 -13.55
CA GLY A 58 -3.81 1.12 -14.46
C GLY A 58 -5.14 1.87 -14.55
N SER A 59 -5.66 2.04 -15.76
CA SER A 59 -6.96 2.69 -15.97
C SER A 59 -8.07 1.85 -15.32
N GLY A 60 -9.01 2.52 -14.64
CA GLY A 60 -10.19 1.91 -14.01
C GLY A 60 -9.95 1.29 -12.63
N ARG A 61 -8.76 0.73 -12.33
CA ARG A 61 -8.50 0.01 -11.07
C ARG A 61 -7.18 0.34 -10.37
N GLY A 62 -6.29 1.10 -11.00
CA GLY A 62 -5.02 1.50 -10.40
C GLY A 62 -5.23 2.46 -9.23
N HIS A 63 -4.56 2.23 -8.11
CA HIS A 63 -4.81 3.00 -6.88
C HIS A 63 -4.64 4.53 -7.06
N ILE A 64 -3.57 4.94 -7.74
CA ILE A 64 -3.30 6.36 -8.00
C ILE A 64 -4.26 6.88 -9.06
N TYR A 65 -4.53 6.11 -10.11
CA TYR A 65 -5.50 6.48 -11.13
C TYR A 65 -6.88 6.75 -10.52
N MET A 66 -7.36 5.85 -9.65
CA MET A 66 -8.63 6.01 -8.95
C MET A 66 -8.66 7.31 -8.13
N TYR A 67 -7.62 7.56 -7.33
CA TYR A 67 -7.51 8.80 -6.56
C TYR A 67 -7.54 10.06 -7.45
N LEU A 68 -6.75 10.09 -8.53
CA LEU A 68 -6.68 11.23 -9.46
C LEU A 68 -8.01 11.51 -10.17
N ASN A 69 -8.91 10.54 -10.23
CA ASN A 69 -10.25 10.67 -10.80
C ASN A 69 -11.34 10.76 -9.70
N ASN A 70 -10.97 11.15 -8.47
CA ASN A 70 -11.88 11.27 -7.31
C ASN A 70 -12.63 9.99 -6.95
N ASN A 71 -12.16 8.82 -7.38
CA ASN A 71 -12.76 7.53 -7.04
C ASN A 71 -12.16 7.00 -5.73
N LEU A 72 -12.91 7.20 -4.63
CA LEU A 72 -12.53 6.80 -3.28
C LEU A 72 -13.22 5.50 -2.81
N SER A 73 -13.70 4.66 -3.73
CA SER A 73 -14.41 3.41 -3.41
C SER A 73 -13.53 2.33 -2.76
N LYS A 74 -12.21 2.50 -2.76
CA LYS A 74 -11.24 1.53 -2.23
C LYS A 74 -10.38 2.13 -1.13
N LEU A 75 -9.85 1.27 -0.26
CA LEU A 75 -9.03 1.66 0.89
C LEU A 75 -7.85 2.55 0.51
N VAL A 76 -7.04 2.16 -0.48
CA VAL A 76 -5.82 2.90 -0.84
C VAL A 76 -6.11 4.33 -1.32
N PRO A 77 -7.02 4.59 -2.28
CA PRO A 77 -7.45 5.95 -2.61
C PRO A 77 -7.94 6.76 -1.41
N ARG A 78 -8.71 6.14 -0.49
CA ARG A 78 -9.17 6.81 0.75
C ARG A 78 -8.01 7.22 1.65
N ILE A 79 -7.04 6.33 1.86
CA ILE A 79 -5.82 6.62 2.62
C ILE A 79 -5.08 7.80 1.97
N ILE A 80 -4.83 7.76 0.66
CA ILE A 80 -4.15 8.85 -0.06
C ILE A 80 -4.89 10.17 0.16
N ASN A 81 -6.21 10.20 -0.06
CA ASN A 81 -7.03 11.39 0.12
C ASN A 81 -6.97 11.93 1.56
N LYS A 82 -7.11 11.07 2.57
CA LYS A 82 -7.01 11.45 3.99
C LYS A 82 -5.70 12.17 4.30
N TYR A 83 -4.57 11.62 3.84
CA TYR A 83 -3.26 12.18 4.14
C TYR A 83 -2.92 13.42 3.28
N ILE A 84 -3.33 13.47 2.01
CA ILE A 84 -3.20 14.68 1.17
C ILE A 84 -3.98 15.85 1.79
N LYS A 85 -5.25 15.64 2.19
CA LYS A 85 -6.06 16.68 2.88
C LYS A 85 -5.44 17.12 4.20
N ALA A 86 -4.75 16.24 4.89
CA ALA A 86 -3.99 16.56 6.11
C ALA A 86 -2.63 17.24 5.83
N GLY A 87 -2.32 17.60 4.58
CA GLY A 87 -1.10 18.31 4.19
C GLY A 87 0.15 17.43 4.10
N TYR A 88 0.00 16.11 3.93
CA TYR A 88 1.13 15.21 3.69
C TYR A 88 1.49 15.18 2.21
N LYS A 89 2.78 14.93 1.94
CA LYS A 89 3.24 14.43 0.65
C LYS A 89 3.20 12.91 0.66
N ILE A 90 2.81 12.29 -0.45
CA ILE A 90 2.76 10.83 -0.59
C ILE A 90 3.98 10.36 -1.36
N GLU A 91 4.72 9.41 -0.83
CA GLU A 91 5.90 8.82 -1.46
C GLU A 91 5.67 7.32 -1.68
N ILE A 92 5.87 6.87 -2.91
CA ILE A 92 5.80 5.46 -3.28
C ILE A 92 7.22 4.89 -3.36
N LYS A 93 7.46 3.76 -2.70
CA LYS A 93 8.67 2.95 -2.89
C LYS A 93 8.33 1.58 -3.43
N ILE A 94 9.19 1.05 -4.28
CA ILE A 94 9.05 -0.26 -4.89
C ILE A 94 10.23 -1.13 -4.46
N THR A 95 9.95 -2.39 -4.17
CA THR A 95 10.97 -3.41 -3.93
C THR A 95 10.63 -4.62 -4.79
N PRO A 96 11.40 -4.87 -5.86
CA PRO A 96 11.23 -6.06 -6.71
C PRO A 96 11.38 -7.34 -5.90
N VAL A 97 10.67 -8.38 -6.30
CA VAL A 97 10.79 -9.73 -5.74
C VAL A 97 11.06 -10.68 -6.89
N ASP A 98 12.06 -11.56 -6.72
CA ASP A 98 12.29 -12.62 -7.68
C ASP A 98 11.09 -13.57 -7.72
N TYR A 99 10.49 -13.66 -8.90
CA TYR A 99 9.29 -14.43 -9.17
C TYR A 99 9.55 -15.60 -10.13
N THR A 100 10.82 -15.83 -10.50
CA THR A 100 11.24 -16.95 -11.35
C THR A 100 11.26 -18.23 -10.53
N ASP A 101 10.52 -19.24 -10.95
CA ASP A 101 10.43 -20.51 -10.22
C ASP A 101 9.97 -21.64 -11.14
N THR A 102 10.24 -22.89 -10.76
CA THR A 102 9.64 -24.06 -11.42
C THR A 102 8.25 -24.41 -10.87
N SER A 103 7.78 -23.72 -9.82
CA SER A 103 6.43 -23.86 -9.27
C SER A 103 5.78 -22.51 -8.99
N PHE A 104 4.59 -22.30 -9.56
CA PHE A 104 3.79 -21.09 -9.31
C PHE A 104 3.51 -20.87 -7.82
N SER A 105 3.18 -21.92 -7.09
CA SER A 105 2.87 -21.83 -5.65
C SER A 105 4.06 -21.27 -4.86
N ARG A 106 5.29 -21.70 -5.16
CA ARG A 106 6.49 -21.18 -4.48
C ARG A 106 6.75 -19.71 -4.81
N ALA A 107 6.63 -19.31 -6.08
CA ALA A 107 6.75 -17.91 -6.49
C ALA A 107 5.71 -17.02 -5.78
N ALA A 108 4.45 -17.46 -5.77
CA ALA A 108 3.35 -16.74 -5.12
C ALA A 108 3.56 -16.59 -3.61
N HIS A 109 4.00 -17.66 -2.93
CA HIS A 109 4.32 -17.61 -1.50
C HIS A 109 5.51 -16.70 -1.19
N ARG A 110 6.56 -16.68 -2.04
CA ARG A 110 7.68 -15.73 -1.87
C ARG A 110 7.20 -14.28 -1.93
N LEU A 111 6.33 -13.95 -2.89
CA LEU A 111 5.75 -12.61 -3.01
C LEU A 111 4.86 -12.25 -1.81
N ALA A 112 4.03 -13.18 -1.35
CA ALA A 112 3.19 -12.99 -0.16
C ALA A 112 4.03 -12.80 1.11
N LEU A 113 5.09 -13.61 1.28
CA LEU A 113 6.01 -13.50 2.40
C LEU A 113 6.73 -12.14 2.43
N ALA A 114 7.18 -11.66 1.27
CA ALA A 114 7.83 -10.35 1.15
C ALA A 114 6.91 -9.20 1.57
N GLU A 115 5.62 -9.28 1.22
CA GLU A 115 4.61 -8.30 1.63
C GLU A 115 4.37 -8.34 3.14
N ILE A 116 3.99 -9.50 3.68
CA ILE A 116 3.57 -9.62 5.07
C ILE A 116 4.72 -9.33 6.04
N SER A 117 5.96 -9.68 5.67
CA SER A 117 7.15 -9.39 6.47
C SER A 117 7.35 -7.88 6.66
N GLU A 118 7.14 -7.09 5.60
CA GLU A 118 7.25 -5.63 5.70
C GLU A 118 6.05 -5.01 6.42
N ILE A 119 4.83 -5.54 6.22
CA ILE A 119 3.65 -5.09 6.99
C ILE A 119 3.90 -5.23 8.49
N VAL A 120 4.25 -6.44 8.95
CA VAL A 120 4.49 -6.72 10.38
C VAL A 120 5.59 -5.83 10.94
N LYS A 121 6.66 -5.62 10.18
CA LYS A 121 7.77 -4.73 10.57
C LYS A 121 7.32 -3.28 10.82
N TYR A 122 6.40 -2.73 10.02
CA TYR A 122 5.88 -1.38 10.23
C TYR A 122 4.77 -1.33 11.28
N GLN A 123 3.96 -2.38 11.42
CA GLN A 123 2.94 -2.48 12.46
C GLN A 123 3.56 -2.53 13.86
N LYS A 124 4.70 -3.21 14.05
CA LYS A 124 5.51 -3.14 15.28
C LYS A 124 5.92 -1.72 15.67
N LYS A 125 5.88 -0.76 14.73
CA LYS A 125 6.19 0.66 14.95
C LYS A 125 4.93 1.54 15.03
N GLY A 126 3.73 0.95 15.12
CA GLY A 126 2.46 1.66 15.10
C GLY A 126 2.10 2.28 13.75
N GLN A 127 2.54 1.68 12.64
CA GLN A 127 2.30 2.19 11.27
C GLN A 127 1.67 1.11 10.38
N CYS A 128 1.09 1.49 9.24
CA CYS A 128 0.41 0.53 8.34
C CYS A 128 -0.67 -0.32 9.04
N LEU A 129 -1.48 0.34 9.88
CA LEU A 129 -2.49 -0.29 10.76
C LEU A 129 -3.88 -0.41 10.12
N GLU A 130 -4.15 0.30 9.02
CA GLU A 130 -5.49 0.33 8.39
C GLU A 130 -5.73 -0.86 7.43
N GLN A 131 -4.74 -1.74 7.23
CA GLN A 131 -4.82 -2.86 6.30
C GLN A 131 -4.95 -4.21 7.01
N MET A 132 -5.73 -5.10 6.42
CA MET A 132 -5.85 -6.51 6.83
C MET A 132 -5.15 -7.42 5.81
N PRO A 133 -4.62 -8.58 6.22
CA PRO A 133 -4.12 -9.58 5.29
C PRO A 133 -5.25 -10.12 4.39
N GLU A 134 -4.87 -10.60 3.21
CA GLU A 134 -5.82 -11.24 2.30
C GLU A 134 -6.46 -12.48 2.94
N GLY A 135 -7.75 -12.70 2.69
CA GLY A 135 -8.49 -13.82 3.25
C GLY A 135 -8.97 -13.64 4.70
N VAL A 136 -8.74 -12.47 5.30
CA VAL A 136 -9.22 -12.14 6.65
C VAL A 136 -10.31 -11.07 6.57
N GLY A 137 -11.42 -11.28 7.27
CA GLY A 137 -12.56 -10.38 7.30
C GLY A 137 -13.28 -10.36 8.65
N GLU A 138 -14.59 -10.09 8.60
CA GLU A 138 -15.40 -9.83 9.80
C GLU A 138 -15.48 -11.03 10.76
N ASN A 139 -15.43 -12.26 10.23
CA ASN A 139 -15.53 -13.46 11.06
C ASN A 139 -14.29 -13.65 11.93
N GLU A 140 -13.12 -13.50 11.33
CA GLU A 140 -11.83 -13.57 12.03
C GLU A 140 -11.70 -12.40 13.02
N GLU A 141 -12.17 -11.21 12.65
CA GLU A 141 -12.20 -10.06 13.54
C GLU A 141 -13.10 -10.29 14.76
N LYS A 142 -14.32 -10.83 14.56
CA LYS A 142 -15.22 -11.21 15.67
C LYS A 142 -14.59 -12.27 16.58
N PHE A 143 -13.97 -13.29 15.99
CA PHE A 143 -13.27 -14.32 16.74
C PHE A 143 -12.11 -13.73 17.57
N TRP A 144 -11.31 -12.84 16.98
CA TRP A 144 -10.23 -12.16 17.70
C TRP A 144 -10.77 -11.27 18.83
N ASN A 145 -11.80 -10.47 18.57
CA ASN A 145 -12.42 -9.59 19.56
C ASN A 145 -12.94 -10.37 20.79
N LYS A 146 -13.51 -11.56 20.57
CA LYS A 146 -14.04 -12.40 21.64
C LYS A 146 -12.95 -13.08 22.49
N ASN A 147 -11.83 -13.47 21.87
CA ASN A 147 -10.89 -14.42 22.49
C ASN A 147 -9.51 -13.82 22.81
N TYR A 148 -9.09 -12.75 22.13
CA TYR A 148 -7.70 -12.28 22.16
C TYR A 148 -7.54 -10.76 22.31
N LYS A 149 -8.63 -9.98 22.24
CA LYS A 149 -8.55 -8.54 22.42
C LYS A 149 -8.16 -8.21 23.84
N ILE A 150 -7.04 -7.50 24.00
CA ILE A 150 -6.58 -6.96 25.28
C ILE A 150 -7.08 -5.52 25.38
N GLU A 151 -7.81 -5.22 26.45
CA GLU A 151 -8.22 -3.85 26.75
C GLU A 151 -7.06 -3.09 27.39
N ILE A 152 -6.68 -1.95 26.81
CA ILE A 152 -5.70 -1.06 27.44
C ILE A 152 -6.46 -0.27 28.50
N ILE A 153 -6.35 -0.71 29.76
CA ILE A 153 -6.81 0.09 30.90
C ILE A 153 -5.85 1.28 31.00
N ARG A 154 -6.33 2.46 30.60
CA ARG A 154 -5.65 3.71 30.95
C ARG A 154 -5.93 3.96 32.42
N SER A 155 -4.95 3.72 33.27
CA SER A 155 -4.95 4.23 34.63
C SER A 155 -4.82 5.75 34.53
N ASP A 156 -5.92 6.47 34.73
CA ASP A 156 -5.91 7.91 34.86
C ASP A 156 -5.06 8.27 36.08
N SER A 157 -4.02 9.06 35.81
CA SER A 157 -3.14 9.72 36.79
C SER A 157 -3.82 10.94 37.39
#